data_AF-A0A3B9G559-F1
#
_entry.id   AF-A0A3B9G559-F1
#
_cell.length_a   1.000
_cell.length_b   1.000
_cell.length_c   1.000
_cell.angle_alpha   90.00
_cell.angle_beta   90.00
_cell.angle_gamma   90.00
#
_symmetry.space_group_name_H-M   'P 1'
#
loop_
_entity.id
_entity.type
_entity.pdbx_description
1 polymer ?
#
loop_
_entity_poly.entity_id
_entity_poly.type
_entity_poly.pdbx_seq_one_letter_code
_entity_poly.pdbx_strand_id
1 'polypeptide(L)' 'MRETSMNVEWMDGFEITVAAEDGRIVISANREGLLSLAKHLTALADGTPGDHVHYDEYNSLEAGSAEIIIERIR' A
#
# COMPACT_ATOMS: atom_id res chain seq x y z
N MET A 1 7.21 18.68 5.06
CA MET A 1 6.73 17.36 5.49
C MET A 1 7.92 16.43 5.50
N ARG A 2 8.14 15.65 6.56
CA ARG A 2 9.19 14.64 6.58
C ARG A 2 8.57 13.37 6.01
N GLU A 3 9.01 12.94 4.84
CA GLU A 3 8.68 11.60 4.34
C GLU A 3 9.45 10.59 5.19
N THR A 4 8.78 10.03 6.20
CA THR A 4 9.29 8.84 6.88
C THR A 4 8.88 7.66 6.01
N SER A 5 9.73 7.26 5.07
CA SER A 5 9.54 6.01 4.34
C SER A 5 9.63 4.86 5.34
N MET A 6 8.49 4.31 5.75
CA MET A 6 8.42 3.09 6.53
C MET A 6 9.06 1.97 5.73
N ASN A 7 10.18 1.44 6.24
CA ASN A 7 10.89 0.34 5.62
C ASN A 7 10.16 -0.96 5.98
N VAL A 8 9.14 -1.29 5.21
CA VAL A 8 8.35 -2.51 5.40
C VAL A 8 8.66 -3.48 4.26
N GLU A 9 9.03 -4.70 4.62
CA GLU A 9 9.47 -5.71 3.66
C GLU A 9 8.27 -6.40 3.00
N TRP A 10 8.29 -6.40 1.67
CA TRP A 10 7.40 -7.21 0.85
C TRP A 10 7.75 -8.70 0.96
N MET A 11 6.73 -9.55 0.95
CA MET A 11 6.93 -10.98 0.83
C MET A 11 7.30 -11.35 -0.60
N ASP A 12 8.27 -12.25 -0.76
CA ASP A 12 8.69 -12.74 -2.07
C ASP A 12 7.50 -13.24 -2.91
N GLY A 13 7.44 -12.82 -4.17
CA GLY A 13 6.39 -13.21 -5.11
C GLY A 13 5.05 -12.51 -4.88
N PHE A 14 5.01 -11.41 -4.12
CA PHE A 14 3.81 -10.58 -4.04
C PHE A 14 3.40 -10.02 -5.41
N GLU A 15 2.09 -9.94 -5.64
CA GLU A 15 1.50 -9.31 -6.82
C GLU A 15 0.29 -8.50 -6.36
N ILE A 16 0.22 -7.22 -6.75
CA ILE A 16 -0.84 -6.30 -6.30
C ILE A 16 -1.24 -5.38 -7.46
N THR A 17 -2.53 -5.35 -7.76
CA THR A 17 -3.13 -4.44 -8.73
C THR A 17 -4.20 -3.60 -8.06
N VAL A 18 -4.28 -2.32 -8.44
CA VAL A 18 -5.36 -1.44 -7.98
C VAL A 18 -6.13 -0.87 -9.16
N ALA A 19 -7.45 -0.92 -9.09
CA ALA A 19 -8.34 -0.31 -10.07
C ALA A 19 -9.34 0.64 -9.39
N ALA A 20 -9.61 1.77 -10.05
CA ALA A 20 -10.67 2.70 -9.66
C ALA A 20 -11.85 2.55 -10.63
N GLU A 21 -12.92 1.89 -10.19
CA GLU A 21 -14.05 1.51 -11.04
C GLU A 21 -15.38 1.83 -10.33
N ASP A 22 -16.28 2.54 -11.02
CA ASP A 22 -17.62 2.90 -10.51
C ASP A 22 -17.62 3.54 -9.12
N GLY A 23 -16.67 4.43 -8.84
CA GLY A 23 -16.55 5.09 -7.52
C GLY A 23 -16.05 4.17 -6.40
N ARG A 24 -15.51 3.00 -6.75
CA ARG A 24 -14.89 2.04 -5.82
C ARG A 24 -13.41 1.91 -6.14
N ILE A 25 -12.62 1.67 -5.11
CA ILE A 25 -11.22 1.24 -5.25
C ILE A 25 -11.18 -0.26 -5.00
N VAL A 26 -10.70 -1.02 -5.97
CA VAL A 26 -10.53 -2.47 -5.88
C VAL A 26 -9.04 -2.76 -5.78
N ILE A 27 -8.62 -3.31 -4.65
CA ILE A 27 -7.25 -3.82 -4.46
C ILE A 27 -7.32 -5.34 -4.65
N SER A 28 -6.68 -5.82 -5.72
CA SER A 28 -6.56 -7.25 -6.02
C SER A 28 -5.13 -7.68 -5.75
N ALA A 29 -4.94 -8.75 -4.98
CA ALA A 29 -3.62 -9.23 -4.64
C ALA A 29 -3.63 -10.75 -4.42
N ASN A 30 -2.47 -11.38 -4.66
CA ASN A 30 -2.24 -12.75 -4.23
C ASN A 30 -2.07 -12.83 -2.70
N ARG A 31 -1.89 -14.05 -2.17
CA ARG A 31 -1.79 -14.26 -0.72
C ARG A 31 -0.61 -13.46 -0.13
N GLU A 32 0.53 -13.46 -0.79
CA GLU A 32 1.77 -12.81 -0.38
C GLU A 32 1.60 -11.27 -0.41
N GLY A 33 0.92 -10.73 -1.42
CA GLY A 33 0.56 -9.32 -1.51
C GLY A 33 -0.39 -8.89 -0.40
N LEU A 34 -1.45 -9.67 -0.13
CA LEU A 34 -2.38 -9.37 0.97
C LEU A 34 -1.68 -9.39 2.35
N LEU A 35 -0.79 -10.37 2.57
CA LEU A 35 -0.02 -10.45 3.83
C LEU A 35 0.98 -9.30 3.96
N SER A 36 1.61 -8.88 2.87
CA SER A 36 2.51 -7.73 2.86
C SER A 36 1.75 -6.44 3.16
N LEU A 37 0.63 -6.20 2.47
CA LEU A 37 -0.25 -5.06 2.76
C LEU A 37 -0.71 -5.05 4.23
N ALA A 38 -1.09 -6.19 4.79
CA ALA A 38 -1.48 -6.29 6.20
C ALA A 38 -0.34 -5.87 7.16
N LYS A 39 0.90 -6.30 6.89
CA LYS A 39 2.08 -5.87 7.65
C LYS A 39 2.32 -4.37 7.53
N HIS A 40 2.23 -3.83 6.32
CA HIS A 40 2.44 -2.40 6.06
C HIS A 40 1.39 -1.55 6.76
N LEU A 41 0.13 -1.98 6.72
CA LEU A 41 -0.97 -1.30 7.43
C LEU A 41 -0.81 -1.38 8.95
N THR A 42 -0.29 -2.50 9.47
CA THR A 42 0.00 -2.65 10.91
C THR A 42 1.12 -1.71 11.32
N ALA A 43 2.23 -1.68 10.56
CA ALA A 43 3.32 -0.74 10.79
C ALA A 43 2.81 0.70 10.73
N LEU A 44 2.03 1.05 9.70
CA LEU A 44 1.41 2.37 9.56
C LEU A 44 0.59 2.71 10.80
N ALA A 45 -0.26 1.82 11.28
CA ALA A 45 -1.11 2.03 12.46
C ALA A 45 -0.32 2.31 13.75
N ASP A 46 0.87 1.71 13.91
CA ASP A 46 1.79 1.95 15.02
C ASP A 46 2.65 3.23 14.84
N GLY A 47 2.59 3.86 13.66
CA GLY A 47 3.24 5.13 13.35
C GLY A 47 2.59 6.35 14.01
N THR A 48 2.95 7.54 13.53
CA THR A 48 2.42 8.82 14.03
C THR A 48 1.28 9.35 13.16
N PRO A 49 0.33 10.15 13.71
CA PRO A 49 -0.70 10.77 12.89
C PRO A 49 -0.07 11.67 11.81
N GLY A 50 -0.52 11.54 10.57
CA GLY A 50 0.03 12.21 9.39
C GLY A 50 1.08 11.37 8.62
N ASP A 51 1.52 10.24 9.17
CA ASP A 51 2.29 9.27 8.40
C ASP A 51 1.38 8.64 7.33
N HIS A 52 1.96 8.36 6.17
CA HIS A 52 1.27 7.74 5.05
C HIS A 52 2.20 6.80 4.28
N VAL A 53 1.59 5.84 3.61
CA VAL A 53 2.24 4.98 2.62
C VAL A 53 1.69 5.29 1.24
N HIS A 54 2.56 5.26 0.25
CA HIS A 54 2.25 5.56 -1.14
C HIS A 54 2.67 4.38 -2.01
N TYR A 55 1.74 3.87 -2.83
CA TYR A 55 1.99 2.78 -3.78
C TYR A 55 1.53 3.19 -5.18
N ASP A 56 2.40 2.94 -6.16
CA ASP A 56 2.18 3.22 -7.58
C ASP A 56 2.80 2.10 -8.44
N GLU A 57 2.64 2.17 -9.76
CA GLU A 57 3.18 1.16 -10.69
C GLU A 57 4.72 1.11 -10.76
N TYR A 58 5.42 2.15 -10.29
CA TYR A 58 6.88 2.19 -10.19
C TYR A 58 7.35 1.74 -8.80
N ASN A 59 6.43 1.63 -7.85
CA ASN A 59 6.66 1.28 -6.47
C ASN A 59 5.56 0.33 -5.96
N SER A 60 5.79 -0.97 -6.19
CA SER A 60 5.07 -2.10 -5.60
C SER A 60 3.75 -2.51 -6.26
N LEU A 61 3.16 -1.72 -7.16
CA LEU A 61 1.96 -2.15 -7.90
C LEU A 61 2.29 -2.64 -9.30
N GLU A 62 1.48 -3.55 -9.82
CA GLU A 62 1.58 -4.00 -11.20
C GLU A 62 1.25 -2.85 -12.18
N ALA A 63 1.85 -2.90 -13.37
CA ALA A 63 1.68 -1.89 -14.41
C ALA A 63 0.21 -1.60 -14.74
N GLY A 64 -0.14 -0.31 -14.88
CA GLY A 64 -1.52 0.12 -15.13
C GLY A 64 -2.40 0.19 -13.88
N SER A 65 -1.85 -0.06 -12.69
CA SER A 65 -2.56 0.17 -11.44
C SER A 65 -2.80 1.65 -11.18
N ALA A 66 -3.94 1.97 -10.56
CA ALA A 66 -4.17 3.28 -9.99
C ALA A 66 -3.29 3.50 -8.75
N GLU A 67 -2.76 4.71 -8.62
CA GLU A 67 -2.01 5.15 -7.44
C GLU A 67 -2.90 5.13 -6.18
N ILE A 68 -2.35 4.67 -5.06
CA ILE A 68 -3.02 4.74 -3.76
C ILE A 68 -2.14 5.33 -2.67
N ILE A 69 -2.76 6.15 -1.82
CA ILE A 69 -2.17 6.69 -0.59
C ILE A 69 -3.04 6.25 0.57
N ILE A 70 -2.42 5.69 1.60
CA ILE A 70 -3.09 5.32 2.85
C ILE A 70 -2.44 6.11 3.98
N GLU A 71 -3.23 6.91 4.68
CA GLU A 71 -2.78 7.82 5.74
C GLU A 71 -3.30 7.39 7.11
N ARG A 72 -2.43 7.44 8.12
CA ARG A 72 -2.81 7.33 9.53
C ARG A 72 -3.32 8.67 10.02
N ILE A 73 -4.62 8.77 10.25
CA ILE A 73 -5.24 10.02 10.71
C ILE A 73 -5.23 10.21 12.24
N ARG A 74 -5.10 9.14 13.04
CA ARG A 74 -5.15 9.18 14.51
C ARG A 74 -4.47 7.99 15.16
#